data_AF-A0A314ZRF1-F1
#
_entry.id   AF-A0A314ZRF1-F1
#
_cell.length_a   1.000
_cell.length_b   1.000
_cell.length_c   1.000
_cell.angle_alpha   90.00
_cell.angle_beta   90.00
_cell.angle_gamma   90.00
#
_symmetry.space_group_name_H-M   'P 1'
#
loop_
_entity.id
_entity.type
_entity.pdbx_description
1 polymer ?
#
loop_
_entity_poly.entity_id
_entity_poly.type
_entity_poly.pdbx_seq_one_letter_code
_entity_poly.pdbx_strand_id
1 'polypeptide(L)'
;MSIFYLALYRVAKAYFALNLLPESTLHCQNGLKHDPSNEELKKLLRQIESKKMEHEQREAQVSKAISEVKDLVSAIESRGLKIGKAMYQELTGLRKPVLDKNNILNWPVLLLYAEKAARLCHGIRNTISLVKLLNYTMK
;
A
#
# COMPACT_ATOMS: atom_id res chain seq x y z
N MET A 1 -47.84 -3.60 -7.93
CA MET A 1 -46.79 -3.37 -6.91
C MET A 1 -45.38 -3.88 -7.31
N SER A 2 -45.24 -4.78 -8.30
CA SER A 2 -43.92 -5.36 -8.64
C SER A 2 -42.90 -4.50 -9.39
N ILE A 3 -43.33 -3.43 -10.05
CA ILE A 3 -42.45 -2.63 -10.92
C ILE A 3 -41.47 -1.77 -10.10
N PHE A 4 -41.91 -1.29 -8.94
CA PHE A 4 -41.15 -0.34 -8.13
C PHE A 4 -39.92 -0.97 -7.47
N TYR A 5 -40.03 -2.15 -6.84
CA TYR A 5 -38.86 -2.81 -6.23
C TYR A 5 -37.88 -3.35 -7.29
N LEU A 6 -38.37 -3.76 -8.47
CA LEU A 6 -37.53 -4.20 -9.58
C LEU A 6 -36.66 -3.05 -10.11
N ALA A 7 -37.22 -1.84 -10.18
CA ALA A 7 -36.46 -0.65 -10.52
C ALA A 7 -35.37 -0.37 -9.47
N LEU A 8 -35.70 -0.43 -8.17
CA LEU A 8 -34.74 -0.22 -7.09
C LEU A 8 -33.61 -1.26 -7.08
N TYR A 9 -33.91 -2.53 -7.30
CA TYR A 9 -32.88 -3.57 -7.44
C TYR A 9 -31.93 -3.29 -8.61
N ARG A 10 -32.46 -2.91 -9.78
CA ARG A 10 -31.64 -2.59 -10.96
C ARG A 10 -30.72 -1.39 -10.70
N VAL A 11 -31.26 -0.35 -10.07
CA VAL A 11 -30.49 0.85 -9.68
C VAL A 11 -29.40 0.48 -8.69
N ALA A 12 -29.73 -0.25 -7.63
CA ALA A 12 -28.75 -0.68 -6.63
C ALA A 12 -27.64 -1.54 -7.25
N LYS A 13 -27.99 -2.45 -8.16
CA LYS A 13 -27.03 -3.30 -8.89
C LYS A 13 -26.12 -2.49 -9.82
N ALA A 14 -26.65 -1.46 -10.49
CA ALA A 14 -25.84 -0.55 -11.31
C ALA A 14 -24.84 0.23 -10.45
N TYR A 15 -25.28 0.83 -9.34
CA TYR A 15 -24.38 1.51 -8.40
C TYR A 15 -23.31 0.57 -7.83
N PHE A 16 -23.67 -0.68 -7.51
CA PHE A 16 -22.71 -1.70 -7.05
C PHE A 16 -21.65 -2.00 -8.12
N ALA A 17 -22.05 -2.12 -9.39
CA ALA A 17 -21.14 -2.34 -10.50
C ALA A 17 -20.19 -1.14 -10.73
N LEU A 18 -20.67 0.08 -10.46
CA LEU A 18 -19.86 1.31 -10.47
C LEU A 18 -19.01 1.49 -9.21
N ASN A 19 -19.04 0.54 -8.27
CA ASN A 19 -18.36 0.61 -6.97
C ASN A 19 -18.82 1.77 -6.06
N LEU A 20 -20.01 2.30 -6.32
CA LEU A 20 -20.68 3.32 -5.51
C LEU A 20 -21.48 2.63 -4.38
N LEU A 21 -20.75 2.11 -3.40
CA LEU A 21 -21.28 1.25 -2.34
C LEU A 21 -22.30 1.95 -1.41
N PRO A 22 -22.12 3.23 -1.01
CA PRO A 22 -23.11 3.95 -0.21
C PRO A 22 -24.47 4.09 -0.91
N GLU A 23 -24.46 4.50 -2.18
CA GLU A 23 -25.65 4.70 -3.01
C GLU A 23 -26.35 3.36 -3.25
N SER A 24 -25.57 2.33 -3.58
CA SER A 24 -26.09 0.96 -3.73
C SER A 24 -26.78 0.45 -2.46
N THR A 25 -26.18 0.71 -1.29
CA THR A 25 -26.76 0.36 0.02
C THR A 25 -28.09 1.07 0.25
N LEU A 26 -28.13 2.38 0.00
CA LEU A 26 -29.33 3.21 0.19
C LEU A 26 -30.50 2.69 -0.64
N HIS A 27 -30.26 2.39 -1.92
CA HIS A 27 -31.29 1.87 -2.81
C HIS A 27 -31.77 0.47 -2.40
N CYS A 28 -30.87 -0.40 -1.94
CA CYS A 28 -31.26 -1.70 -1.39
C CYS A 28 -32.11 -1.58 -0.13
N GLN A 29 -31.71 -0.74 0.83
CA GLN A 29 -32.46 -0.51 2.07
C GLN A 29 -33.84 0.08 1.78
N ASN A 30 -33.93 1.03 0.86
CA ASN A 30 -35.22 1.57 0.44
C ASN A 30 -36.10 0.49 -0.21
N GLY A 31 -35.52 -0.40 -1.03
CA GLY A 31 -36.25 -1.56 -1.57
C GLY A 31 -36.79 -2.48 -0.48
N LEU A 32 -35.99 -2.80 0.54
CA LEU A 32 -36.40 -3.64 1.66
C LEU A 32 -37.42 -3.01 2.61
N LYS A 33 -37.48 -1.67 2.70
CA LYS A 33 -38.57 -0.99 3.43
C LYS A 33 -39.94 -1.27 2.81
N HIS A 34 -40.00 -1.46 1.50
CA HIS A 34 -41.24 -1.73 0.78
C HIS A 34 -41.53 -3.23 0.63
N ASP A 35 -40.50 -4.06 0.48
CA ASP A 35 -40.60 -5.52 0.43
C ASP A 35 -39.53 -6.17 1.33
N PRO A 36 -39.81 -6.35 2.63
CA PRO A 36 -38.86 -6.93 3.58
C PRO A 36 -38.50 -8.40 3.30
N SER A 37 -39.35 -9.09 2.54
CA SER A 37 -39.20 -10.50 2.15
C SER A 37 -38.30 -10.71 0.93
N ASN A 38 -37.82 -9.64 0.30
CA ASN A 38 -37.05 -9.74 -0.94
C ASN A 38 -35.65 -10.32 -0.74
N GLU A 39 -35.47 -11.60 -1.08
CA GLU A 39 -34.19 -12.29 -0.92
C GLU A 39 -33.10 -11.78 -1.87
N GLU A 40 -33.44 -11.29 -3.06
CA GLU A 40 -32.47 -10.75 -4.02
C GLU A 40 -31.82 -9.45 -3.50
N LEU A 41 -32.62 -8.55 -2.92
CA LEU A 41 -32.11 -7.33 -2.29
C LEU A 41 -31.27 -7.62 -1.04
N LYS A 42 -31.68 -8.59 -0.21
CA LYS A 42 -30.88 -9.05 0.95
C LYS A 42 -29.54 -9.63 0.50
N LYS A 43 -29.54 -10.43 -0.57
CA LYS A 43 -28.32 -11.01 -1.14
C LYS A 43 -27.38 -9.92 -1.66
N LEU A 44 -27.91 -8.91 -2.36
CA LEU A 44 -27.13 -7.79 -2.86
C LEU A 44 -26.54 -6.96 -1.70
N LEU A 45 -27.29 -6.72 -0.62
CA LEU A 45 -26.76 -6.05 0.58
C LEU A 45 -25.58 -6.78 1.20
N ARG A 46 -25.67 -8.10 1.35
CA ARG A 46 -24.54 -8.91 1.87
C ARG A 46 -23.28 -8.76 0.99
N GLN A 47 -23.45 -8.71 -0.34
CA GLN A 47 -22.34 -8.47 -1.26
C GLN A 47 -21.74 -7.07 -1.11
N ILE A 48 -22.58 -6.06 -0.93
CA ILE A 48 -22.14 -4.68 -0.71
C ILE A 48 -21.36 -4.57 0.61
N GLU A 49 -21.87 -5.16 1.69
CA GLU A 49 -21.22 -5.19 3.01
C GLU A 49 -19.86 -5.90 2.95
N SER A 50 -19.78 -7.08 2.32
CA SER A 50 -18.51 -7.79 2.10
C SER A 50 -17.50 -6.91 1.38
N LYS A 51 -17.93 -6.22 0.32
CA LYS A 51 -17.05 -5.35 -0.48
C LYS A 51 -16.60 -4.10 0.28
N LYS A 52 -17.45 -3.54 1.16
CA LYS A 52 -17.06 -2.44 2.06
C LYS A 52 -15.98 -2.89 3.04
N MET A 53 -16.17 -4.04 3.68
CA MET A 53 -15.17 -4.59 4.59
C MET A 53 -13.82 -4.83 3.90
N GLU A 54 -13.82 -5.39 2.68
CA GLU A 54 -12.60 -5.57 1.90
C GLU A 54 -11.90 -4.23 1.58
N HIS A 55 -12.67 -3.19 1.27
CA HIS A 55 -12.14 -1.85 1.00
C HIS A 55 -11.50 -1.25 2.25
N GLU A 56 -12.22 -1.26 3.38
CA GLU A 56 -11.74 -0.75 4.66
C GLU A 56 -10.48 -1.48 5.11
N GLN A 57 -10.44 -2.81 4.97
CA GLN A 57 -9.24 -3.60 5.27
C GLN A 57 -8.06 -3.22 4.38
N ARG A 58 -8.29 -3.01 3.08
CA ARG A 58 -7.26 -2.57 2.14
C ARG A 58 -6.74 -1.17 2.49
N GLU A 59 -7.64 -0.24 2.77
CA GLU A 59 -7.28 1.13 3.16
C GLU A 59 -6.50 1.15 4.48
N ALA A 60 -6.89 0.33 5.46
CA ALA A 60 -6.15 0.18 6.71
C ALA A 60 -4.74 -0.38 6.48
N GLN A 61 -4.60 -1.39 5.61
CA GLN A 61 -3.29 -1.95 5.24
C GLN A 61 -2.39 -0.91 4.54
N VAL A 62 -2.95 -0.16 3.59
CA VAL A 62 -2.24 0.91 2.89
C VAL A 62 -1.83 2.02 3.87
N SER A 63 -2.75 2.46 4.73
CA SER A 63 -2.46 3.50 5.73
C SER A 63 -1.38 3.07 6.71
N LYS A 64 -1.41 1.80 7.14
CA LYS A 64 -0.35 1.22 7.97
C LYS A 64 1.00 1.24 7.26
N ALA A 65 1.07 0.74 6.02
CA ALA A 65 2.30 0.72 5.23
C ALA A 65 2.86 2.14 4.97
N ILE A 66 1.99 3.12 4.72
CA ILE A 66 2.40 4.52 4.58
C ILE A 66 2.95 5.06 5.91
N SER A 67 2.28 4.78 7.02
CA SER A 67 2.71 5.24 8.35
C SER A 67 4.09 4.69 8.73
N GLU A 68 4.37 3.42 8.41
CA GLU A 68 5.66 2.77 8.69
C GLU A 68 6.82 3.41 7.91
N VAL A 69 6.55 4.01 6.75
CA VAL A 69 7.57 4.57 5.86
C VAL A 69 7.64 6.10 5.92
N LYS A 70 6.64 6.76 6.51
CA LYS A 70 6.54 8.23 6.60
C LYS A 70 7.77 8.85 7.26
N ASP A 71 8.23 8.29 8.37
CA ASP A 71 9.39 8.79 9.09
C ASP A 71 10.68 8.64 8.28
N LEU A 72 10.81 7.51 7.58
CA LEU A 72 11.92 7.24 6.68
C LEU A 72 11.98 8.24 5.53
N VAL A 73 10.85 8.51 4.86
CA VAL A 73 10.76 9.48 3.76
C VAL A 73 11.10 10.87 4.26
N SER A 74 10.51 11.29 5.38
CA SER A 74 10.80 12.60 6.00
C SER A 74 12.28 12.75 6.34
N ALA A 75 12.93 11.68 6.81
CA ALA A 75 14.35 11.66 7.13
C ALA A 75 15.26 11.64 5.87
N ILE A 76 14.76 11.18 4.72
CA ILE A 76 15.48 11.24 3.44
C ILE A 76 15.39 12.67 2.88
N GLU A 77 14.19 13.25 2.87
CA GLU A 77 13.92 14.60 2.35
C GLU A 77 14.62 15.69 3.16
N SER A 78 14.53 15.65 4.50
CA SER A 78 15.20 16.60 5.39
C SER A 78 16.73 16.61 5.25
N ARG A 79 17.31 15.49 4.82
CA ARG A 79 18.76 15.37 4.56
C ARG A 79 19.14 15.73 3.12
N GLY A 80 18.18 16.15 2.29
CA GLY A 80 18.41 16.50 0.89
C GLY A 80 18.79 15.31 0.00
N LEU A 81 18.51 14.08 0.42
CA LEU A 81 18.84 12.88 -0.34
C LEU A 81 17.85 12.69 -1.49
N LYS A 82 18.37 12.41 -2.70
CA LYS A 82 17.56 12.17 -3.89
C LYS A 82 17.47 10.67 -4.16
N ILE A 83 16.25 10.17 -4.40
CA ILE A 83 16.03 8.78 -4.83
C ILE A 83 16.03 8.75 -6.36
N GLY A 84 17.02 8.05 -6.93
CA GLY A 84 17.15 7.84 -8.37
C GLY A 84 16.41 6.59 -8.85
N LYS A 85 16.50 6.32 -10.16
CA LYS A 85 16.00 5.07 -10.76
C LYS A 85 16.72 3.87 -10.14
N ALA A 86 16.00 2.77 -9.94
CA ALA A 86 16.53 1.54 -9.34
C ALA A 86 17.38 0.71 -10.33
N MET A 87 18.41 1.32 -10.90
CA MET A 87 19.25 0.74 -11.97
C MET A 87 19.93 -0.57 -11.55
N TYR A 88 20.18 -0.76 -10.26
CA TYR A 88 20.83 -1.95 -9.71
C TYR A 88 19.88 -2.85 -8.91
N GLN A 89 18.57 -2.74 -9.11
CA GLN A 89 17.58 -3.51 -8.36
C GLN A 89 17.80 -5.02 -8.44
N GLU A 90 18.29 -5.53 -9.58
CA GLU A 90 18.64 -6.94 -9.76
C GLU A 90 19.78 -7.37 -8.82
N LEU A 91 20.75 -6.48 -8.57
CA LEU A 91 21.90 -6.74 -7.71
C LEU A 91 21.60 -6.48 -6.23
N THR A 92 20.73 -5.50 -5.92
CA THR A 92 20.40 -5.11 -4.55
C THR A 92 19.18 -5.84 -3.98
N GLY A 93 18.37 -6.46 -4.84
CA GLY A 93 17.04 -6.99 -4.51
C GLY A 93 16.06 -5.89 -4.08
N LEU A 94 14.97 -6.28 -3.41
CA LEU A 94 13.96 -5.39 -2.84
C LEU A 94 14.39 -4.74 -1.50
N ARG A 95 15.69 -4.59 -1.27
CA ARG A 95 16.20 -4.06 0.00
C ARG A 95 16.02 -2.55 0.07
N LYS A 96 15.53 -2.08 1.22
CA LYS A 96 15.17 -0.69 1.48
C LYS A 96 16.06 -0.10 2.57
N PRO A 97 16.30 1.21 2.57
CA PRO A 97 16.93 1.87 3.71
C PRO A 97 16.05 1.75 4.95
N VAL A 98 16.69 1.70 6.13
CA VAL A 98 16.00 1.61 7.42
C VAL A 98 16.48 2.72 8.33
N LEU A 99 15.54 3.40 8.97
CA LEU A 99 15.83 4.40 9.99
C LEU A 99 15.96 3.72 11.35
N ASP A 100 17.07 3.92 12.06
CA ASP A 100 17.24 3.39 13.42
C ASP A 100 16.64 4.31 14.50
N LYS A 101 16.67 3.82 15.75
CA LYS A 101 16.18 4.56 16.94
C LYS A 101 16.93 5.86 17.22
N ASN A 102 18.15 6.01 16.70
CA ASN A 102 18.97 7.21 16.87
C ASN A 102 18.81 8.19 15.70
N ASN A 103 17.80 7.99 14.85
CA ASN A 103 17.61 8.76 13.63
C ASN A 103 18.85 8.69 12.71
N ILE A 104 19.51 7.53 12.65
CA ILE A 104 20.60 7.23 11.73
C ILE A 104 20.04 6.35 10.60
N LEU A 105 20.35 6.73 9.38
CA LEU A 105 19.86 6.05 8.19
C LEU A 105 20.84 4.94 7.79
N ASN A 106 20.35 3.70 7.78
CA ASN A 106 21.10 2.54 7.37
C ASN A 106 20.77 2.23 5.91
N TRP A 107 21.76 2.35 5.04
CA TRP A 107 21.61 2.12 3.61
C TRP A 107 22.17 0.75 3.18
N PRO A 108 21.51 0.07 2.23
CA PRO A 108 22.21 -0.88 1.38
C PRO A 108 23.17 -0.10 0.46
N VAL A 109 24.43 -0.52 0.41
CA VAL A 109 25.45 0.12 -0.42
C VAL A 109 26.00 -0.91 -1.40
N LEU A 110 26.00 -0.58 -2.69
CA LEU A 110 26.59 -1.39 -3.73
C LEU A 110 27.98 -0.84 -4.08
N LEU A 111 29.01 -1.66 -3.90
CA LEU A 111 30.38 -1.34 -4.29
C LEU A 111 30.67 -2.02 -5.63
N LEU A 112 30.99 -1.22 -6.63
CA LEU A 112 31.34 -1.68 -7.97
C LEU A 112 32.86 -1.63 -8.15
N TYR A 113 33.49 -2.80 -8.29
CA TYR A 113 34.91 -2.89 -8.63
C TYR A 113 35.05 -3.17 -10.11
N ALA A 114 35.72 -2.28 -10.85
CA ALA A 114 35.85 -2.35 -12.31
C ALA A 114 36.42 -3.69 -12.80
N GLU A 115 37.27 -4.34 -12.00
CA GLU A 115 38.00 -5.55 -12.41
C GLU A 115 37.47 -6.86 -11.80
N LYS A 116 36.69 -6.81 -10.70
CA LYS A 116 36.52 -7.98 -9.81
C LYS A 116 35.10 -8.30 -9.34
N ALA A 117 34.08 -7.71 -9.98
CA ALA A 117 32.64 -7.84 -9.67
C ALA A 117 32.08 -6.87 -8.62
N ALA A 118 30.75 -6.86 -8.48
CA ALA A 118 30.00 -6.01 -7.57
C ALA A 118 29.81 -6.67 -6.19
N ARG A 119 29.89 -5.90 -5.11
CA ARG A 119 29.64 -6.36 -3.74
C ARG A 119 28.52 -5.54 -3.09
N LEU A 120 27.48 -6.22 -2.60
CA LEU A 120 26.40 -5.60 -1.83
C LEU A 120 26.74 -5.62 -0.34
N CYS A 121 26.79 -4.45 0.27
CA CYS A 121 26.98 -4.24 1.70
C CYS A 121 25.68 -3.80 2.36
N HIS A 122 25.42 -4.30 3.57
CA HIS A 122 24.16 -4.10 4.28
C HIS A 122 24.38 -3.31 5.57
N GLY A 123 23.35 -2.57 6.00
CA GLY A 123 23.36 -1.90 7.31
C GLY A 123 24.42 -0.83 7.44
N ILE A 124 24.81 -0.19 6.32
CA ILE A 124 25.84 0.83 6.33
C ILE A 124 25.23 2.13 6.83
N ARG A 125 25.68 2.57 8.00
CA ARG A 125 25.29 3.87 8.56
C ARG A 125 25.72 4.99 7.62
N ASN A 126 24.83 5.95 7.37
CA ASN A 126 25.14 7.15 6.59
C ASN A 126 26.28 8.02 7.17
N THR A 127 26.70 7.76 8.42
CA THR A 127 27.82 8.44 9.09
C THR A 127 29.17 7.73 8.94
N ILE A 128 29.23 6.56 8.27
CA ILE A 128 30.52 5.88 8.07
C ILE A 128 31.41 6.66 7.10
N SER A 129 32.71 6.72 7.36
CA SER A 129 33.67 7.25 6.39
C SER A 129 33.96 6.22 5.29
N LEU A 130 34.26 6.70 4.08
CA LEU A 130 34.64 5.83 2.95
C LEU A 130 35.83 4.95 3.28
N VAL A 131 36.85 5.48 3.97
CA VAL A 131 38.03 4.73 4.41
C VAL A 131 37.63 3.55 5.31
N LYS A 132 36.72 3.78 6.25
CA LYS A 132 36.26 2.74 7.17
C LYS A 132 35.39 1.69 6.46
N LEU A 133 34.58 2.11 5.49
CA LEU A 133 33.79 1.20 4.65
C LEU A 133 34.69 0.30 3.80
N LEU A 134 35.68 0.88 3.11
CA LEU A 134 36.63 0.16 2.27
C LEU A 134 37.46 -0.84 3.09
N ASN A 135 37.95 -0.43 4.27
CA ASN A 135 38.69 -1.31 5.18
C ASN A 135 37.83 -2.47 5.70
N TYR A 136 36.52 -2.28 5.86
CA TYR A 136 35.61 -3.36 6.23
C TYR A 136 35.39 -4.35 5.08
N THR A 137 35.47 -3.87 3.83
CA THR A 137 35.21 -4.68 2.63
C THR A 137 36.44 -5.31 1.98
N MET A 138 37.65 -4.86 2.32
CA MET A 138 38.91 -5.38 1.76
C MET A 138 39.61 -6.41 2.67
N LYS A 139 38.93 -6.89 3.72
CA LYS A 139 39.28 -8.15 4.39
C LYS A 139 38.55 -9.30 3.73
#